data_AF-A0A928J6X3-F1
#
_entry.id   AF-A0A928J6X3-F1
#
_cell.length_a   1.000
_cell.length_b   1.000
_cell.length_c   1.000
_cell.angle_alpha   90.00
_cell.angle_beta   90.00
_cell.angle_gamma   90.00
#
_symmetry.space_group_name_H-M   'P 1'
#
loop_
_entity.id
_entity.type
_entity.pdbx_description
1 polymer ?
#
loop_
_entity_poly.entity_id
_entity_poly.type
_entity_poly.pdbx_seq_one_letter_code
_entity_poly.pdbx_strand_id
1 'polypeptide(L)'
;YKVMTAATFWTLTAEVADTDKAKAVVEKICDPETFGGDVPLVCLARNDAEFASTGKYWRGALWLPTAYAALRGLTAYGYHEIAHEAAKKIVAHMERTYTEYEPHTIWEAYAPDYAKPATTVGDNKNVRPDFCGWSALGPISIYLEYVLGFHTVNAFTKAVEWAKPKDVNGEIGIRNLRFGEIVTDIVANGNVCEVTSNLPYTLKINGVDYKIETGRQSFVI
;
A
#
# COMPACT_ATOMS: atom_id res chain seq x y z
N TYR A 1 15.53 20.06 19.03
CA TYR A 1 15.78 18.80 18.32
C TYR A 1 14.68 18.61 17.27
N LYS A 2 15.00 18.11 16.08
CA LYS A 2 14.01 17.79 15.03
C LYS A 2 13.95 16.27 14.90
N VAL A 3 12.76 15.70 14.96
CA VAL A 3 12.50 14.25 14.87
C VAL A 3 11.84 13.98 13.52
N MET A 4 12.31 12.99 12.77
CA MET A 4 11.64 12.54 11.54
C MET A 4 10.62 11.45 11.88
N THR A 5 9.34 11.78 11.77
CA THR A 5 8.23 10.84 12.05
C THR A 5 7.30 10.71 10.86
N ALA A 6 6.45 9.67 10.90
CA ALA A 6 5.42 9.43 9.89
C ALA A 6 4.43 10.58 9.71
N ALA A 7 4.38 11.57 10.61
CA ALA A 7 3.55 12.77 10.44
C ALA A 7 3.82 13.51 9.12
N THR A 8 5.05 13.41 8.59
CA THR A 8 5.38 14.01 7.29
C THR A 8 4.63 13.39 6.12
N PHE A 9 4.11 12.16 6.24
CA PHE A 9 3.40 11.50 5.15
C PHE A 9 2.11 12.24 4.76
N TRP A 10 1.47 12.92 5.72
CA TRP A 10 0.27 13.72 5.47
C TRP A 10 0.54 14.92 4.55
N THR A 11 1.78 15.41 4.45
CA THR A 11 2.08 16.48 3.48
C THR A 11 1.99 15.99 2.05
N LEU A 12 2.28 14.71 1.81
CA LEU A 12 2.06 14.06 0.52
C LEU A 12 0.58 13.78 0.33
N THR A 13 -0.09 13.13 1.30
CA THR A 13 -1.51 12.76 1.17
C THR A 13 -2.42 13.97 0.94
N ALA A 14 -2.12 15.11 1.57
CA ALA A 14 -2.88 16.34 1.42
C ALA A 14 -2.45 17.17 0.20
N GLU A 15 -1.46 16.71 -0.58
CA GLU A 15 -0.96 17.39 -1.78
C GLU A 15 -0.48 18.83 -1.51
N VAL A 16 0.02 19.09 -0.29
CA VAL A 16 0.51 20.42 0.13
C VAL A 16 2.02 20.59 -0.03
N ALA A 17 2.75 19.50 -0.26
CA ALA A 17 4.16 19.56 -0.60
C ALA A 17 4.31 20.00 -2.06
N ASP A 18 5.21 20.93 -2.34
CA ASP A 18 5.64 21.13 -3.73
C ASP A 18 6.48 19.95 -4.20
N THR A 19 6.77 19.89 -5.50
CA THR A 19 7.50 18.76 -6.11
C THR A 19 8.85 18.51 -5.45
N ASP A 20 9.59 19.55 -5.06
CA ASP A 20 10.90 19.42 -4.42
C ASP A 20 10.78 18.85 -3.00
N LYS A 21 9.81 19.33 -2.21
CA LYS A 21 9.51 18.79 -0.87
C LYS A 21 9.01 17.35 -0.95
N ALA A 22 8.14 17.05 -1.92
CA ALA A 22 7.62 15.69 -2.10
C ALA A 22 8.74 14.72 -2.42
N LYS A 23 9.63 15.09 -3.35
CA LYS A 23 10.85 14.34 -3.67
C LYS A 23 11.72 14.12 -2.43
N ALA A 24 11.95 15.15 -1.63
CA ALA A 24 12.76 15.02 -0.40
C ALA A 24 12.14 14.03 0.61
N VAL A 25 10.80 14.02 0.76
CA VAL A 25 10.12 13.02 1.60
C VAL A 25 10.24 11.62 1.00
N VAL A 26 10.09 11.47 -0.32
CA VAL A 26 10.23 10.19 -1.02
C VAL A 26 11.64 9.62 -0.85
N GLU A 27 12.68 10.45 -0.94
CA GLU A 27 14.07 10.04 -0.68
C GLU A 27 14.22 9.45 0.73
N LYS A 28 13.55 10.00 1.74
CA LYS A 28 13.52 9.44 3.11
C LYS A 28 12.65 8.19 3.24
N ILE A 29 11.60 8.05 2.43
CA ILE A 29 10.82 6.81 2.36
C ILE A 29 11.66 5.65 1.81
N CYS A 30 12.51 5.93 0.82
CA CYS A 30 13.35 4.92 0.18
C CYS A 30 14.64 4.60 0.94
N ASP A 31 15.13 5.53 1.77
CA ASP A 31 16.37 5.38 2.51
C ASP A 31 16.25 4.38 3.68
N PRO A 32 17.01 3.26 3.68
CA PRO A 32 16.94 2.23 4.72
C PRO A 32 17.40 2.72 6.10
N GLU A 33 18.13 3.83 6.19
CA GLU A 33 18.54 4.43 7.46
C GLU A 33 17.46 5.37 8.03
N THR A 34 16.36 5.60 7.31
CA THR A 34 15.25 6.45 7.79
C THR A 34 13.91 5.72 7.78
N PHE A 35 12.99 6.00 6.86
CA PHE A 35 11.67 5.33 6.86
C PHE A 35 11.65 4.04 6.03
N GLY A 36 12.72 3.73 5.29
CA GLY A 36 12.81 2.56 4.41
C GLY A 36 13.17 1.27 5.16
N GLY A 37 13.91 0.39 4.49
CA GLY A 37 14.39 -0.89 5.02
C GLY A 37 13.60 -2.10 4.51
N ASP A 38 13.71 -3.22 5.23
CA ASP A 38 12.97 -4.45 4.93
C ASP A 38 11.47 -4.28 5.18
N VAL A 39 11.13 -3.58 6.26
CA VAL A 39 9.78 -3.07 6.53
C VAL A 39 9.81 -1.55 6.37
N PRO A 40 9.27 -1.00 5.27
CA PRO A 40 9.28 0.44 5.02
C PRO A 40 8.10 1.14 5.72
N LEU A 41 8.09 2.47 5.64
CA LEU A 41 7.02 3.34 6.13
C LEU A 41 6.79 3.23 7.65
N VAL A 42 7.88 3.07 8.39
CA VAL A 42 7.87 3.04 9.87
C VAL A 42 7.55 4.41 10.48
N CYS A 43 7.06 4.42 11.72
CA CYS A 43 6.59 5.65 12.37
C CYS A 43 7.67 6.65 12.79
N LEU A 44 8.90 6.16 12.99
CA LEU A 44 10.07 6.93 13.41
C LEU A 44 11.23 6.50 12.51
N ALA A 45 12.02 7.47 12.04
CA ALA A 45 13.21 7.17 11.25
C ALA A 45 14.18 6.26 12.02
N ARG A 46 14.73 5.27 11.33
CA ARG A 46 15.64 4.25 11.89
C ARG A 46 16.91 4.82 12.52
N ASN A 47 17.40 5.95 12.00
CA ASN A 47 18.55 6.66 12.55
C ASN A 47 18.25 7.57 13.76
N ASP A 48 17.02 7.63 14.24
CA ASP A 48 16.70 8.34 15.49
C ASP A 48 17.16 7.50 16.70
N ALA A 49 17.75 8.16 17.69
CA ALA A 49 18.27 7.48 18.89
C ALA A 49 17.19 6.75 19.70
N GLU A 50 15.92 7.13 19.56
CA GLU A 50 14.79 6.48 20.24
C GLU A 50 14.14 5.38 19.40
N PHE A 51 14.64 5.09 18.18
CA PHE A 51 14.16 3.99 17.37
C PHE A 51 14.34 2.65 18.09
N ALA A 52 13.30 1.82 18.05
CA ALA A 52 13.27 0.51 18.66
C ALA A 52 12.89 -0.55 17.62
N SER A 53 13.72 -1.59 17.48
CA SER A 53 13.47 -2.74 16.61
C SER A 53 12.22 -3.54 17.00
N THR A 54 11.77 -3.43 18.26
CA THR A 54 10.49 -3.97 18.74
C THR A 54 9.29 -3.09 18.35
N GLY A 55 9.54 -1.95 17.72
CA GLY A 55 8.59 -0.91 17.36
C GLY A 55 8.23 0.03 18.52
N LYS A 56 8.29 -0.47 19.78
CA LYS A 56 7.96 0.24 21.03
C LYS A 56 6.87 1.30 20.81
N TYR A 57 5.72 0.80 20.40
CA TYR A 57 4.55 1.57 20.00
C TYR A 57 4.82 2.52 18.82
N TRP A 58 5.07 3.80 19.02
CA TRP A 58 5.32 4.77 17.92
C TRP A 58 6.81 4.96 17.58
N ARG A 59 7.71 4.24 18.25
CA ARG A 59 9.16 4.43 18.15
C ARG A 59 9.81 3.53 17.10
N GLY A 60 9.11 3.29 16.00
CA GLY A 60 9.63 2.47 14.89
C GLY A 60 8.64 1.44 14.38
N ALA A 61 7.52 1.19 15.07
CA ALA A 61 6.54 0.22 14.56
C ALA A 61 5.99 0.65 13.20
N LEU A 62 5.65 -0.36 12.39
CA LEU A 62 4.80 -0.21 11.22
C LEU A 62 3.35 -0.08 11.70
N TRP A 63 2.78 1.10 11.47
CA TRP A 63 1.36 1.37 11.66
C TRP A 63 0.70 1.48 10.28
N LEU A 64 -0.12 0.49 9.95
CA LEU A 64 -0.83 0.42 8.67
C LEU A 64 -1.57 1.71 8.26
N PRO A 65 -2.24 2.48 9.16
CA PRO A 65 -2.89 3.72 8.72
C PRO A 65 -1.89 4.79 8.27
N THR A 66 -0.71 4.85 8.91
CA THR A 66 0.33 5.82 8.53
C THR A 66 1.03 5.40 7.23
N ALA A 67 1.29 4.10 7.07
CA ALA A 67 1.83 3.56 5.82
C ALA A 67 0.83 3.75 4.67
N TYR A 68 -0.46 3.53 4.90
CA TYR A 68 -1.50 3.79 3.91
C TYR A 68 -1.57 5.27 3.51
N ALA A 69 -1.44 6.20 4.45
CA ALA A 69 -1.35 7.63 4.13
C ALA A 69 -0.14 7.93 3.22
N ALA A 70 1.02 7.34 3.52
CA ALA A 70 2.21 7.48 2.68
C ALA A 70 2.01 6.89 1.28
N LEU A 71 1.44 5.69 1.16
CA LEU A 71 1.15 5.04 -0.13
C LEU A 71 0.20 5.88 -0.98
N ARG A 72 -0.87 6.42 -0.38
CA ARG A 72 -1.78 7.36 -1.03
C ARG A 72 -1.05 8.62 -1.51
N GLY A 73 -0.19 9.18 -0.69
CA GLY A 73 0.64 10.33 -1.04
C GLY A 73 1.62 10.03 -2.18
N LEU A 74 2.32 8.91 -2.13
CA LEU A 74 3.23 8.47 -3.20
C LEU A 74 2.49 8.37 -4.54
N THR A 75 1.33 7.72 -4.54
CA THR A 75 0.48 7.60 -5.74
C THR A 75 -0.01 8.95 -6.26
N ALA A 76 -0.43 9.88 -5.38
CA ALA A 76 -0.87 11.22 -5.79
C ALA A 76 0.22 12.01 -6.54
N TYR A 77 1.50 11.76 -6.22
CA TYR A 77 2.65 12.38 -6.90
C TYR A 77 3.24 11.50 -8.02
N GLY A 78 2.56 10.42 -8.41
CA GLY A 78 2.98 9.55 -9.52
C GLY A 78 4.08 8.53 -9.17
N TYR A 79 4.46 8.39 -7.90
CA TYR A 79 5.46 7.41 -7.44
C TYR A 79 4.88 5.99 -7.31
N HIS A 80 4.20 5.50 -8.35
CA HIS A 80 3.47 4.22 -8.34
C HIS A 80 4.39 3.02 -8.09
N GLU A 81 5.57 2.97 -8.71
CA GLU A 81 6.52 1.86 -8.53
C GLU A 81 7.07 1.80 -7.09
N ILE A 82 7.34 2.96 -6.47
CA ILE A 82 7.79 3.03 -5.07
C ILE A 82 6.66 2.58 -4.13
N ALA A 83 5.42 3.01 -4.38
CA ALA A 83 4.26 2.58 -3.61
C ALA A 83 4.04 1.06 -3.72
N HIS A 84 4.18 0.50 -4.93
CA HIS A 84 4.05 -0.94 -5.18
C HIS A 84 5.08 -1.75 -4.37
N GLU A 85 6.36 -1.38 -4.45
CA GLU A 85 7.43 -2.09 -3.73
C GLU A 85 7.28 -1.97 -2.21
N ALA A 86 6.90 -0.80 -1.70
CA ALA A 86 6.64 -0.62 -0.28
C ALA A 86 5.45 -1.47 0.19
N ALA A 87 4.35 -1.50 -0.57
CA ALA A 87 3.17 -2.28 -0.27
C ALA A 87 3.45 -3.79 -0.25
N LYS A 88 4.22 -4.31 -1.22
CA LYS A 88 4.64 -5.72 -1.24
C LYS A 88 5.43 -6.09 0.02
N LYS A 89 6.41 -5.28 0.40
CA LYS A 89 7.20 -5.49 1.62
C LYS A 89 6.33 -5.50 2.88
N ILE A 90 5.38 -4.57 2.96
CA ILE A 90 4.41 -4.48 4.08
C ILE A 90 3.55 -5.75 4.17
N VAL A 91 2.90 -6.14 3.07
CA VAL A 91 2.01 -7.31 3.07
C VAL A 91 2.80 -8.60 3.33
N ALA A 92 3.99 -8.74 2.73
CA ALA A 92 4.88 -9.88 2.99
C ALA A 92 5.37 -9.91 4.45
N HIS A 93 5.57 -8.75 5.10
CA HIS A 93 5.91 -8.71 6.51
C HIS A 93 4.73 -9.10 7.42
N MET A 94 3.51 -8.70 7.06
CA MET A 94 2.30 -9.16 7.77
C MET A 94 2.09 -10.66 7.60
N GLU A 95 2.32 -11.20 6.40
CA GLU A 95 2.24 -12.64 6.11
C GLU A 95 3.30 -13.42 6.90
N ARG A 96 4.57 -13.00 6.87
CA ARG A 96 5.61 -13.60 7.71
C ARG A 96 5.27 -13.56 9.19
N THR A 97 4.77 -12.43 9.70
CA THR A 97 4.36 -12.33 11.10
C THR A 97 3.21 -13.28 11.41
N TYR A 98 2.22 -13.37 10.51
CA TYR A 98 1.12 -14.30 10.66
C TYR A 98 1.62 -15.74 10.68
N THR A 99 2.56 -16.13 9.82
CA THR A 99 3.07 -17.50 9.71
C THR A 99 4.05 -17.88 10.83
N GLU A 100 4.91 -16.95 11.27
CA GLU A 100 6.02 -17.21 12.19
C GLU A 100 5.70 -16.89 13.66
N TYR A 101 4.63 -16.15 13.95
CA TYR A 101 4.27 -15.73 15.30
C TYR A 101 2.89 -16.23 15.73
N GLU A 102 2.81 -16.69 16.98
CA GLU A 102 1.58 -17.16 17.62
C GLU A 102 1.09 -16.15 18.68
N PRO A 103 -0.22 -15.89 18.78
CA PRO A 103 -1.28 -16.44 17.95
C PRO A 103 -1.26 -15.90 16.51
N HIS A 104 -1.63 -16.76 15.54
CA HIS A 104 -1.87 -16.37 14.16
C HIS A 104 -3.07 -15.42 14.03
N THR A 105 -2.81 -14.11 14.10
CA THR A 105 -3.84 -13.06 14.05
C THR A 105 -3.31 -11.78 13.39
N ILE A 106 -4.21 -10.82 13.18
CA ILE A 106 -3.87 -9.45 12.78
C ILE A 106 -3.63 -8.61 14.03
N TRP A 107 -2.52 -7.89 14.06
CA TRP A 107 -2.07 -7.10 15.21
C TRP A 107 -2.27 -5.61 14.98
N GLU A 108 -2.42 -4.86 16.06
CA GLU A 108 -2.59 -3.40 16.02
C GLU A 108 -1.44 -2.67 15.29
N ALA A 109 -0.20 -3.14 15.47
CA ALA A 109 1.01 -2.64 14.83
C ALA A 109 2.07 -3.75 14.77
N TYR A 110 3.04 -3.60 13.88
CA TYR A 110 4.05 -4.63 13.57
C TYR A 110 5.46 -4.13 13.88
N ALA A 111 6.31 -5.01 14.41
CA ALA A 111 7.70 -4.67 14.70
C ALA A 111 8.48 -4.48 13.39
N PRO A 112 9.31 -3.44 13.25
CA PRO A 112 9.96 -3.12 11.98
C PRO A 112 11.03 -4.13 11.54
N ASP A 113 11.60 -4.90 12.47
CA ASP A 113 12.78 -5.73 12.21
C ASP A 113 12.56 -7.22 12.51
N TYR A 114 11.40 -7.57 13.09
CA TYR A 114 11.08 -8.93 13.52
C TYR A 114 9.70 -9.31 13.00
N ALA A 115 9.52 -10.54 12.52
CA ALA A 115 8.23 -11.09 12.13
C ALA A 115 7.33 -11.35 13.35
N LYS A 116 6.94 -10.28 14.05
CA LYS A 116 6.22 -10.26 15.34
C LYS A 116 5.37 -8.98 15.44
N PRO A 117 4.33 -8.97 16.29
CA PRO A 117 3.69 -7.71 16.68
C PRO A 117 4.70 -6.73 17.29
N ALA A 118 4.41 -5.44 17.15
CA ALA A 118 5.11 -4.43 17.92
C ALA A 118 4.83 -4.59 19.43
N THR A 119 5.66 -3.97 20.25
CA THR A 119 5.41 -3.85 21.69
C THR A 119 4.69 -2.55 22.04
N THR A 120 4.09 -2.49 23.23
CA THR A 120 3.49 -1.26 23.80
C THR A 120 4.58 -0.27 24.23
N VAL A 121 4.19 0.93 24.69
CA VAL A 121 5.12 2.00 25.10
C VAL A 121 6.14 1.54 26.16
N GLY A 122 5.72 0.63 27.06
CA GLY A 122 6.57 0.06 28.10
C GLY A 122 7.53 -1.04 27.60
N ASP A 123 7.44 -1.43 26.32
CA ASP A 123 8.25 -2.48 25.68
C ASP A 123 8.19 -3.85 26.38
N ASN A 124 7.14 -4.09 27.16
CA ASN A 124 7.00 -5.25 28.04
C ASN A 124 5.83 -6.16 27.67
N LYS A 125 5.01 -5.74 26.71
CA LYS A 125 3.82 -6.44 26.21
C LYS A 125 3.66 -6.17 24.74
N ASN A 126 3.11 -7.13 24.01
CA ASN A 126 2.68 -6.91 22.63
C ASN A 126 1.53 -5.92 22.58
N VAL A 127 1.40 -5.26 21.43
CA VAL A 127 0.20 -4.52 21.05
C VAL A 127 -1.01 -5.45 20.89
N ARG A 128 -2.19 -4.88 20.69
CA ARG A 128 -3.46 -5.64 20.73
C ARG A 128 -3.55 -6.72 19.61
N PRO A 129 -3.87 -7.99 19.95
CA PRO A 129 -4.23 -9.02 18.97
C PRO A 129 -5.66 -8.86 18.44
N ASP A 130 -6.04 -9.63 17.42
CA ASP A 130 -7.39 -9.67 16.83
C ASP A 130 -7.87 -8.28 16.39
N PHE A 131 -6.96 -7.52 15.79
CA PHE A 131 -7.15 -6.11 15.49
C PHE A 131 -7.40 -5.87 14.00
N CYS A 132 -8.62 -6.16 13.53
CA CYS A 132 -9.06 -5.80 12.17
C CYS A 132 -9.61 -4.36 12.07
N GLY A 133 -9.14 -3.44 12.92
CA GLY A 133 -9.43 -2.01 12.80
C GLY A 133 -8.70 -1.41 11.60
N TRP A 134 -7.68 -0.59 11.85
CA TRP A 134 -6.84 -0.07 10.76
C TRP A 134 -5.91 -1.12 10.14
N SER A 135 -5.54 -2.19 10.84
CA SER A 135 -4.61 -3.18 10.26
C SER A 135 -5.22 -4.02 9.14
N ALA A 136 -6.55 -4.02 9.00
CA ALA A 136 -7.22 -4.60 7.82
C ALA A 136 -6.85 -3.88 6.51
N LEU A 137 -6.31 -2.64 6.59
CA LEU A 137 -5.75 -1.94 5.44
C LEU A 137 -4.68 -2.78 4.73
N GLY A 138 -3.86 -3.55 5.44
CA GLY A 138 -2.82 -4.39 4.84
C GLY A 138 -3.35 -5.41 3.82
N PRO A 139 -4.08 -6.44 4.26
CA PRO A 139 -4.52 -7.53 3.39
C PRO A 139 -5.65 -7.14 2.42
N ILE A 140 -6.32 -5.99 2.61
CA ILE A 140 -7.44 -5.55 1.76
C ILE A 140 -7.01 -4.37 0.90
N SER A 141 -7.01 -3.15 1.46
CA SER A 141 -6.81 -1.93 0.67
C SER A 141 -5.41 -1.84 0.08
N ILE A 142 -4.37 -2.07 0.87
CA ILE A 142 -2.97 -2.00 0.42
C ILE A 142 -2.70 -3.07 -0.63
N TYR A 143 -3.22 -4.29 -0.42
CA TYR A 143 -3.10 -5.36 -1.39
C TYR A 143 -3.78 -5.02 -2.72
N LEU A 144 -5.05 -4.59 -2.71
CA LEU A 144 -5.77 -4.27 -3.95
C LEU A 144 -5.21 -3.01 -4.64
N GLU A 145 -4.97 -1.94 -3.88
CA GLU A 145 -4.62 -0.63 -4.43
C GLU A 145 -3.16 -0.54 -4.89
N TYR A 146 -2.23 -1.19 -4.19
CA TYR A 146 -0.79 -1.00 -4.45
C TYR A 146 -0.05 -2.30 -4.76
N VAL A 147 -0.43 -3.45 -4.20
CA VAL A 147 0.16 -4.74 -4.63
C VAL A 147 -0.39 -5.14 -6.00
N LEU A 148 -1.71 -5.15 -6.18
CA LEU A 148 -2.31 -5.37 -7.49
C LEU A 148 -2.28 -4.10 -8.36
N GLY A 149 -2.28 -2.92 -7.75
CA GLY A 149 -2.10 -1.62 -8.42
C GLY A 149 -3.38 -0.87 -8.78
N PHE A 150 -4.57 -1.34 -8.36
CA PHE A 150 -5.85 -0.69 -8.65
C PHE A 150 -6.07 0.52 -7.72
N HIS A 151 -5.26 1.56 -7.89
CA HIS A 151 -5.17 2.68 -6.96
C HIS A 151 -6.33 3.67 -7.01
N THR A 152 -7.20 3.59 -8.02
CA THR A 152 -8.38 4.45 -8.10
C THR A 152 -9.55 3.72 -8.75
N VAL A 153 -10.69 3.71 -8.05
CA VAL A 153 -11.96 3.19 -8.54
C VAL A 153 -13.03 4.23 -8.23
N ASN A 154 -13.57 4.87 -9.26
CA ASN A 154 -14.50 6.00 -9.12
C ASN A 154 -15.83 5.69 -9.81
N ALA A 155 -16.88 5.51 -9.00
CA ALA A 155 -18.23 5.20 -9.47
C ALA A 155 -18.93 6.39 -10.16
N PHE A 156 -18.58 7.63 -9.80
CA PHE A 156 -19.22 8.82 -10.36
C PHE A 156 -18.70 9.12 -11.76
N THR A 157 -17.38 9.04 -11.95
CA THR A 157 -16.75 9.22 -13.27
C THR A 157 -16.72 7.94 -14.09
N LYS A 158 -17.14 6.80 -13.51
CA LYS A 158 -17.06 5.46 -14.11
C LYS A 158 -15.66 5.19 -14.63
N ALA A 159 -14.67 5.32 -13.75
CA ALA A 159 -13.27 5.15 -14.10
C ALA A 159 -12.55 4.22 -13.11
N VAL A 160 -11.70 3.36 -13.65
CA VAL A 160 -10.74 2.56 -12.88
C VAL A 160 -9.35 2.94 -13.38
N GLU A 161 -8.44 3.29 -12.48
CA GLU A 161 -7.03 3.49 -12.80
C GLU A 161 -6.20 2.38 -12.17
N TRP A 162 -5.37 1.77 -13.01
CA TRP A 162 -4.55 0.62 -12.70
C TRP A 162 -3.09 0.90 -13.05
N ALA A 163 -2.27 1.08 -12.02
CA ALA A 163 -0.82 1.07 -12.14
C ALA A 163 -0.34 -0.39 -12.16
N LYS A 164 -0.57 -1.08 -13.29
CA LYS A 164 -0.26 -2.50 -13.42
C LYS A 164 1.24 -2.75 -13.17
N PRO A 165 1.59 -3.57 -12.16
CA PRO A 165 2.98 -3.93 -11.90
C PRO A 165 3.65 -4.64 -13.07
N LYS A 166 4.95 -4.38 -13.25
CA LYS A 166 5.79 -4.92 -14.34
C LYS A 166 6.49 -6.23 -13.96
N ASP A 167 6.62 -6.50 -12.67
CA ASP A 167 7.38 -7.58 -12.07
C ASP A 167 6.54 -8.83 -11.76
N VAL A 168 5.27 -8.84 -12.20
CA VAL A 168 4.36 -9.97 -12.01
C VAL A 168 4.36 -10.87 -13.24
N ASN A 169 4.75 -12.12 -13.05
CA ASN A 169 4.69 -13.18 -14.04
C ASN A 169 3.35 -13.93 -13.94
N GLY A 170 2.59 -13.98 -15.03
CA GLY A 170 1.30 -14.68 -15.11
C GLY A 170 0.09 -13.76 -15.00
N GLU A 171 -1.05 -14.33 -14.58
CA GLU A 171 -2.30 -13.60 -14.43
C GLU A 171 -2.28 -12.66 -13.22
N ILE A 172 -2.71 -11.42 -13.43
CA ILE A 172 -2.94 -10.42 -12.39
C ILE A 172 -4.20 -9.62 -12.69
N GLY A 173 -5.00 -9.34 -11.67
CA GLY A 173 -6.19 -8.54 -11.83
C GLY A 173 -7.22 -8.78 -10.74
N ILE A 174 -8.43 -8.27 -10.95
CA ILE A 174 -9.57 -8.43 -10.06
C ILE A 174 -10.75 -8.99 -10.86
N ARG A 175 -11.40 -10.03 -10.33
CA ARG A 175 -12.69 -10.51 -10.82
C ARG A 175 -13.81 -10.01 -9.91
N ASN A 176 -14.97 -9.74 -10.49
CA ASN A 176 -16.16 -9.26 -9.80
C ASN A 176 -15.92 -7.95 -9.03
N LEU A 177 -15.10 -7.04 -9.59
CA LEU A 177 -14.93 -5.69 -9.05
C LEU A 177 -16.23 -4.91 -9.23
N ARG A 178 -16.79 -4.43 -8.13
CA ARG A 178 -18.03 -3.65 -8.12
C ARG A 178 -17.78 -2.20 -7.74
N PHE A 179 -18.30 -1.27 -8.54
CA PHE A 179 -18.28 0.16 -8.25
C PHE A 179 -19.50 0.85 -8.86
N GLY A 180 -20.36 1.41 -8.00
CA GLY A 180 -21.72 1.79 -8.41
C GLY A 180 -22.48 0.58 -8.97
N GLU A 181 -23.11 0.76 -10.12
CA GLU A 181 -23.84 -0.31 -10.83
C GLU A 181 -22.93 -1.18 -11.72
N ILE A 182 -21.65 -0.82 -11.86
CA ILE A 182 -20.69 -1.55 -12.70
C ILE A 182 -20.13 -2.74 -11.92
N VAL A 183 -20.15 -3.90 -12.56
CA VAL A 183 -19.47 -5.13 -12.15
C VAL A 183 -18.58 -5.56 -13.31
N THR A 184 -17.28 -5.63 -13.07
CA THR A 184 -16.28 -5.94 -14.09
C THR A 184 -15.24 -6.95 -13.59
N ASP A 185 -14.84 -7.84 -14.49
CA ASP A 185 -13.58 -8.56 -14.39
C ASP A 185 -12.52 -7.78 -15.17
N ILE A 186 -11.34 -7.59 -14.60
CA ILE A 186 -10.18 -6.96 -15.24
C ILE A 186 -8.99 -7.86 -14.92
N VAL A 187 -8.50 -8.62 -15.91
CA VAL A 187 -7.35 -9.51 -15.72
C VAL A 187 -6.38 -9.39 -16.87
N ALA A 188 -5.10 -9.25 -16.56
CA ALA A 188 -4.02 -9.25 -17.52
C ALA A 188 -3.15 -10.49 -17.37
N ASN A 189 -2.68 -11.03 -18.49
CA ASN A 189 -1.65 -12.06 -18.56
C ASN A 189 -0.57 -11.58 -19.54
N GLY A 190 0.60 -11.21 -19.02
CA GLY A 190 1.61 -10.49 -19.79
C GLY A 190 1.06 -9.16 -20.31
N ASN A 191 1.07 -9.00 -21.64
CA ASN A 191 0.63 -7.78 -22.32
C ASN A 191 -0.80 -7.88 -22.85
N VAL A 192 -1.54 -8.94 -22.54
CA VAL A 192 -2.95 -9.08 -22.94
C VAL A 192 -3.82 -8.84 -21.72
N CYS A 193 -4.74 -7.87 -21.82
CA CYS A 193 -5.78 -7.64 -20.83
C CYS A 193 -7.12 -8.12 -21.36
N GLU A 194 -7.81 -8.94 -20.56
CA GLU A 194 -9.19 -9.34 -20.76
C GLU A 194 -10.09 -8.63 -19.74
N VAL A 195 -11.15 -8.04 -20.26
CA VAL A 195 -12.14 -7.32 -19.45
C VAL A 195 -13.52 -7.87 -19.79
N THR A 196 -14.33 -8.16 -18.77
CA THR A 196 -15.76 -8.47 -18.94
C THR A 196 -16.56 -7.56 -18.03
N SER A 197 -17.46 -6.75 -18.57
CA SER A 197 -18.23 -5.76 -17.79
C SER A 197 -19.72 -5.80 -18.11
N ASN A 198 -20.56 -5.53 -17.12
CA ASN A 198 -22.00 -5.38 -17.33
C ASN A 198 -22.37 -4.01 -17.94
N LEU A 199 -21.54 -2.98 -17.73
CA LEU A 199 -21.80 -1.60 -18.12
C LEU A 199 -20.50 -0.92 -18.62
N PRO A 200 -20.61 0.09 -19.49
CA PRO A 200 -19.43 0.79 -20.02
C PRO A 200 -18.77 1.68 -18.97
N TYR A 201 -17.44 1.77 -19.04
CA TYR A 201 -16.59 2.59 -18.17
C TYR A 201 -15.20 2.84 -18.81
N THR A 202 -14.38 3.69 -18.21
CA THR A 202 -12.99 3.91 -18.63
C THR A 202 -12.03 3.15 -17.75
N LEU A 203 -11.22 2.27 -18.35
CA LEU A 203 -10.09 1.63 -17.67
C LEU A 203 -8.81 2.34 -18.11
N LYS A 204 -8.09 2.96 -17.18
CA LYS A 204 -6.77 3.54 -17.44
C LYS A 204 -5.70 2.60 -16.92
N ILE A 205 -4.83 2.11 -17.79
CA ILE A 205 -3.72 1.22 -17.40
C ILE A 205 -2.41 1.96 -17.67
N ASN A 206 -1.61 2.21 -16.63
CA ASN A 206 -0.31 2.87 -16.73
C ASN A 206 -0.33 4.18 -17.57
N GLY A 207 -1.40 4.97 -17.42
CA GLY A 207 -1.59 6.24 -18.12
C GLY A 207 -2.27 6.17 -19.48
N VAL A 208 -2.60 4.97 -19.99
CA VAL A 208 -3.31 4.76 -21.27
C VAL A 208 -4.78 4.47 -21.01
N ASP A 209 -5.67 5.21 -21.67
CA ASP A 209 -7.12 5.05 -21.54
C ASP A 209 -7.67 3.97 -22.49
N TYR A 210 -8.47 3.07 -21.94
CA TYR A 210 -9.20 2.02 -22.66
C TYR A 210 -10.70 2.19 -22.40
N LYS A 211 -11.47 2.28 -23.49
CA LYS A 211 -12.93 2.33 -23.41
C LYS A 211 -13.48 0.90 -23.26
N ILE A 212 -14.11 0.64 -22.12
CA ILE A 212 -14.78 -0.62 -21.85
C ILE A 212 -16.27 -0.48 -22.18
N GLU A 213 -16.78 -1.39 -22.99
CA GLU A 213 -18.17 -1.57 -23.37
C GLU A 213 -18.78 -2.75 -22.60
N THR A 214 -20.10 -2.92 -22.66
CA THR A 214 -20.75 -4.11 -22.09
C THR A 214 -20.33 -5.39 -22.82
N GLY A 215 -20.06 -6.45 -22.07
CA GLY A 215 -19.63 -7.74 -22.59
C GLY A 215 -18.13 -7.99 -22.38
N ARG A 216 -17.57 -8.92 -23.15
CA ARG A 216 -16.16 -9.32 -23.08
C ARG A 216 -15.34 -8.56 -24.13
N GLN A 217 -14.19 -8.05 -23.73
CA GLN A 217 -13.19 -7.40 -24.56
C GLN A 217 -11.79 -7.94 -24.25
N SER A 218 -10.90 -7.86 -25.22
CA SER A 218 -9.48 -8.13 -25.03
C SER A 218 -8.65 -7.14 -25.84
N PHE A 219 -7.55 -6.68 -25.28
CA PHE A 219 -6.64 -5.72 -25.92
C PHE A 219 -5.21 -5.87 -25.39
N VAL A 220 -4.27 -5.32 -26.16
CA VAL A 220 -2.84 -5.28 -25.79
C VAL A 220 -2.58 -4.04 -24.94
N ILE A 221 -1.79 -4.22 -23.87
CA ILE A 221 -1.43 -3.20 -22.87
C ILE A 221 0.07 -3.02 -22.75
#